data_AF-A0A5P3ADR8-F1
#
_entry.id   AF-A0A5P3ADR8-F1
#
_cell.length_a   1.000
_cell.length_b   1.000
_cell.length_c   1.000
_cell.angle_alpha   90.00
_cell.angle_beta   90.00
_cell.angle_gamma   90.00
#
_symmetry.space_group_name_H-M   'P 1'
#
loop_
_entity.id
_entity.type
_entity.pdbx_description
1 polymer ?
#
loop_
_entity_poly.entity_id
_entity_poly.type
_entity_poly.pdbx_seq_one_letter_code
_entity_poly.pdbx_strand_id
1 'polypeptide(L)'
;MPPFDKCSWSMSNKDEQLKRVRAATAEELRRMARTYDWSKNPEAVLGWMMAQKGMDLSSALVVFFNGDPGRFNYLSKKDVPQEFRGAARVLDNICLRMNSGFYRVRAGQKLPARAKLDAWLDYQRADRAEGRRGRWILDEGIIEAALIGKRQPPLAEEPADIDAIRPLQGPGAVQGFIAELIGPGLGARLQRMLPRRG
;
A
#
# COMPACT_ATOMS: atom_id res chain seq x y z
N MET A 1 -13.44 5.38 27.11
CA MET A 1 -12.49 5.70 26.02
C MET A 1 -13.00 6.97 25.34
N PRO A 2 -12.23 8.06 25.27
CA PRO A 2 -12.74 9.32 24.72
C PRO A 2 -13.06 9.16 23.22
N PRO A 3 -14.07 9.88 22.71
CA PRO A 3 -14.49 9.80 21.30
C PRO A 3 -13.33 10.21 20.37
N PHE A 4 -13.13 9.44 19.32
CA PHE A 4 -12.00 9.53 18.38
C PHE A 4 -12.00 10.77 17.46
N ASP A 5 -12.89 11.74 17.69
CA ASP A 5 -13.28 12.73 16.67
C ASP A 5 -12.23 13.78 16.32
N LYS A 6 -11.10 13.86 17.05
CA LYS A 6 -9.94 14.65 16.65
C LYS A 6 -8.67 13.93 17.08
N CYS A 7 -8.22 12.95 16.30
CA CYS A 7 -6.88 12.41 16.47
C CYS A 7 -5.87 13.51 16.07
N SER A 8 -5.47 14.35 17.03
CA SER A 8 -4.41 15.32 16.81
C SER A 8 -3.11 14.53 16.67
N TRP A 9 -2.72 14.20 15.44
CA TRP A 9 -1.43 13.56 15.13
C TRP A 9 -0.22 14.40 15.59
N SER A 10 -0.46 15.63 16.05
CA SER A 10 0.49 16.59 16.58
C SER A 10 1.11 16.24 17.94
N MET A 11 0.49 15.38 18.77
CA MET A 11 0.87 15.24 20.20
C MET A 11 1.45 13.88 20.60
N SER A 12 1.41 12.84 19.76
CA SER A 12 1.72 11.47 20.20
C SER A 12 3.04 10.94 19.62
N ASN A 13 3.86 10.33 20.48
CA ASN A 13 5.03 9.54 20.10
C ASN A 13 4.62 8.44 19.10
N LYS A 14 5.50 8.09 18.14
CA LYS A 14 5.31 7.00 17.16
C LYS A 14 4.76 5.72 17.80
N ASP A 15 5.29 5.32 18.97
CA ASP A 15 4.87 4.07 19.62
C ASP A 15 3.44 4.15 20.18
N GLU A 16 3.04 5.32 20.67
CA GLU A 16 1.66 5.57 21.11
C GLU A 16 0.70 5.62 19.93
N GLN A 17 1.12 6.24 18.82
CA GLN A 17 0.36 6.22 17.57
C GLN A 17 0.14 4.78 17.10
N LEU A 18 1.19 3.95 17.11
CA LEU A 18 1.10 2.53 16.76
C LEU A 18 0.18 1.76 17.71
N LYS A 19 0.29 1.97 19.03
CA LYS A 19 -0.59 1.33 20.00
C LYS A 19 -2.06 1.69 19.76
N ARG A 20 -2.34 2.94 19.43
CA ARG A 20 -3.70 3.41 19.13
C ARG A 20 -4.26 2.81 17.85
N VAL A 21 -3.50 2.83 16.75
CA VAL A 21 -3.98 2.26 15.47
C VAL A 21 -4.17 0.75 15.54
N ARG A 22 -3.38 0.05 16.37
CA ARG A 22 -3.53 -1.40 16.61
C ARG A 22 -4.79 -1.76 17.40
N ALA A 23 -5.27 -0.86 18.25
CA ALA A 23 -6.50 -1.05 19.01
C ALA A 23 -7.76 -0.61 18.25
N ALA A 24 -7.61 -0.05 17.05
CA ALA A 24 -8.72 0.49 16.26
C ALA A 24 -9.44 -0.63 15.50
N THR A 25 -10.75 -0.50 15.36
CA THR A 25 -11.56 -1.31 14.43
C THR A 25 -11.17 -1.01 12.97
N ALA A 26 -11.56 -1.87 12.03
CA ALA A 26 -11.27 -1.65 10.61
C ALA A 26 -11.84 -0.33 10.07
N GLU A 27 -13.02 0.09 10.52
CA GLU A 27 -13.62 1.36 10.09
C GLU A 27 -12.90 2.58 10.68
N GLU A 28 -12.52 2.50 11.97
CA GLU A 28 -11.69 3.53 12.60
C GLU A 28 -10.32 3.62 11.92
N LEU A 29 -9.69 2.49 11.61
CA LEU A 29 -8.41 2.44 10.92
C LEU A 29 -8.46 3.15 9.56
N ARG A 30 -9.51 2.90 8.77
CA ARG A 30 -9.71 3.60 7.49
C ARG A 30 -9.91 5.10 7.68
N ARG A 31 -10.71 5.51 8.67
CA ARG A 31 -10.93 6.92 9.01
C ARG A 31 -9.62 7.60 9.40
N MET A 32 -8.87 6.98 10.29
CA MET A 32 -7.57 7.44 10.77
C MET A 32 -6.58 7.59 9.60
N ALA A 33 -6.46 6.58 8.74
CA ALA A 33 -5.59 6.61 7.57
C ALA A 33 -5.92 7.79 6.64
N ARG A 34 -7.20 7.99 6.30
CA ARG A 34 -7.64 9.09 5.42
C ARG A 34 -7.30 10.48 5.98
N THR A 35 -7.29 10.64 7.29
CA THR A 35 -6.99 11.90 7.98
C THR A 35 -5.55 11.97 8.52
N TYR A 36 -4.68 11.04 8.13
CA TYR A 36 -3.33 10.95 8.66
C TYR A 36 -2.48 12.15 8.25
N ASP A 37 -1.76 12.72 9.21
CA ASP A 37 -0.78 13.78 8.95
C ASP A 37 0.52 13.19 8.39
N TRP A 38 0.73 13.33 7.09
CA TRP A 38 1.92 12.84 6.39
C TRP A 38 3.24 13.44 6.90
N SER A 39 3.21 14.56 7.65
CA SER A 39 4.40 15.11 8.30
C SER A 39 4.85 14.34 9.54
N LYS A 40 4.04 13.39 10.03
CA LYS A 40 4.29 12.66 11.28
C LYS A 40 4.62 11.20 10.99
N ASN A 41 5.89 10.81 10.92
CA ASN A 41 6.35 9.40 10.83
C ASN A 41 5.51 8.47 9.90
N PRO A 42 5.22 8.86 8.64
CA PRO A 42 4.29 8.13 7.78
C PRO A 42 4.75 6.68 7.52
N GLU A 43 6.06 6.44 7.43
CA GLU A 43 6.59 5.11 7.15
C GLU A 43 6.24 4.05 8.20
N ALA A 44 6.18 4.45 9.48
CA ALA A 44 5.93 3.51 10.56
C ALA A 44 4.43 3.27 10.77
N VAL A 45 3.67 4.35 10.91
CA VAL A 45 2.26 4.27 11.32
C VAL A 45 1.36 4.10 10.10
N LEU A 46 1.41 5.03 9.14
CA LEU A 46 0.61 4.97 7.93
C LEU A 46 0.97 3.74 7.09
N GLY A 47 2.27 3.42 6.98
CA GLY A 47 2.74 2.19 6.33
C GLY A 47 2.13 0.92 6.93
N TRP A 48 2.01 0.85 8.26
CA TRP A 48 1.36 -0.26 8.95
C TRP A 48 -0.15 -0.30 8.71
N MET A 49 -0.86 0.84 8.83
CA MET A 49 -2.31 0.92 8.62
C MET A 49 -2.68 0.47 7.19
N MET A 50 -1.91 0.91 6.19
CA MET A 50 -2.14 0.59 4.78
C MET A 50 -1.78 -0.86 4.41
N ALA A 51 -1.20 -1.63 5.32
CA ALA A 51 -0.90 -3.05 5.11
C ALA A 51 -2.00 -3.99 5.65
N GLN A 52 -3.04 -3.46 6.31
CA GLN A 52 -4.06 -4.29 6.96
C GLN A 52 -5.14 -4.77 5.97
N LYS A 53 -5.59 -6.02 6.12
CA LYS A 53 -6.64 -6.64 5.27
C LYS A 53 -7.97 -5.89 5.27
N GLY A 54 -8.27 -5.13 6.34
CA GLY A 54 -9.46 -4.32 6.45
C GLY A 54 -9.44 -3.03 5.61
N MET A 55 -8.32 -2.67 4.98
CA MET A 55 -8.23 -1.44 4.18
C MET A 55 -8.93 -1.57 2.82
N ASP A 56 -9.75 -0.59 2.46
CA ASP A 56 -10.49 -0.58 1.19
C ASP A 56 -9.85 0.33 0.13
N LEU A 57 -10.21 0.11 -1.14
CA LEU A 57 -9.63 0.84 -2.28
C LEU A 57 -9.93 2.34 -2.20
N SER A 58 -11.13 2.69 -1.73
CA SER A 58 -11.55 4.08 -1.54
C SER A 58 -10.62 4.81 -0.57
N SER A 59 -10.32 4.20 0.57
CA SER A 59 -9.42 4.76 1.57
C SER A 59 -7.99 4.80 1.06
N ALA A 60 -7.54 3.76 0.35
CA ALA A 60 -6.21 3.73 -0.24
C ALA A 60 -5.99 4.86 -1.25
N LEU A 61 -6.97 5.14 -2.11
CA LEU A 61 -6.89 6.24 -3.07
C LEU A 61 -6.85 7.60 -2.38
N VAL A 62 -7.69 7.83 -1.37
CA VAL A 62 -7.65 9.06 -0.58
C VAL A 62 -6.29 9.25 0.07
N VAL A 63 -5.78 8.20 0.74
CA VAL A 63 -4.48 8.25 1.40
C VAL A 63 -3.37 8.53 0.40
N PHE A 64 -3.34 7.81 -0.72
CA PHE A 64 -2.37 8.00 -1.80
C PHE A 64 -2.33 9.44 -2.28
N PHE A 65 -3.48 10.04 -2.60
CA PHE A 65 -3.52 11.43 -3.07
C PHE A 65 -3.26 12.46 -1.97
N ASN A 66 -3.53 12.15 -0.70
CA ASN A 66 -3.14 13.02 0.43
C ASN A 66 -1.63 13.03 0.66
N GLY A 67 -0.91 12.00 0.20
CA GLY A 67 0.55 11.96 0.20
C GLY A 67 1.21 12.76 -0.92
N ASP A 68 0.42 13.46 -1.75
CA ASP A 68 0.89 14.29 -2.88
C ASP A 68 1.89 13.56 -3.80
N PRO A 69 1.44 12.50 -4.51
CA PRO A 69 2.32 11.69 -5.36
C PRO A 69 2.87 12.49 -6.55
N GLY A 70 2.23 13.61 -6.93
CA GLY A 70 2.73 14.49 -7.99
C GLY A 70 4.09 15.09 -7.67
N ARG A 71 4.35 15.41 -6.39
CA ARG A 71 5.55 16.10 -5.93
C ARG A 71 6.86 15.41 -6.30
N PHE A 72 6.89 14.07 -6.33
CA PHE A 72 8.10 13.29 -6.58
C PHE A 72 7.95 12.26 -7.70
N ASN A 73 6.88 12.34 -8.50
CA ASN A 73 6.54 11.31 -9.48
C ASN A 73 7.63 11.07 -10.54
N TYR A 74 8.42 12.10 -10.85
CA TYR A 74 9.47 12.05 -11.87
C TYR A 74 10.88 12.01 -11.30
N LEU A 75 11.03 11.89 -9.97
CA LEU A 75 12.34 11.78 -9.33
C LEU A 75 12.75 10.31 -9.19
N SER A 76 14.02 10.01 -9.43
CA SER A 76 14.58 8.72 -9.07
C SER A 76 14.62 8.57 -7.54
N LYS A 77 14.75 7.34 -7.03
CA LYS A 77 14.83 7.09 -5.59
C LYS A 77 15.96 7.85 -4.89
N LYS A 78 17.06 8.12 -5.61
CA LYS A 78 18.24 8.82 -5.09
C LYS A 78 18.01 10.33 -4.98
N ASP A 79 17.17 10.87 -5.87
CA ASP A 79 16.90 12.30 -5.99
C ASP A 79 15.79 12.79 -5.05
N VAL A 80 15.05 11.86 -4.41
CA VAL A 80 14.11 12.23 -3.35
C VAL A 80 14.88 12.70 -2.12
N PRO A 81 14.61 13.92 -1.59
CA PRO A 81 15.26 14.44 -0.40
C PRO A 81 15.09 13.48 0.79
N GLN A 82 16.13 13.37 1.62
CA GLN A 82 16.22 12.35 2.68
C GLN A 82 14.99 12.34 3.60
N GLU A 83 14.49 13.51 3.94
CA GLU A 83 13.31 13.73 4.80
C GLU A 83 12.00 13.20 4.19
N PHE A 84 11.90 13.10 2.85
CA PHE A 84 10.73 12.60 2.15
C PHE A 84 10.84 11.14 1.70
N ARG A 85 12.01 10.50 1.87
CA ARG A 85 12.22 9.10 1.45
C ARG A 85 11.25 8.13 2.14
N GLY A 86 10.94 8.36 3.42
CA GLY A 86 9.95 7.57 4.16
C GLY A 86 8.55 7.67 3.55
N ALA A 87 8.09 8.89 3.26
CA ALA A 87 6.80 9.13 2.61
C ALA A 87 6.75 8.52 1.20
N ALA A 88 7.80 8.68 0.39
CA ALA A 88 7.88 8.09 -0.93
C ALA A 88 7.82 6.55 -0.89
N ARG A 89 8.42 5.91 0.13
CA ARG A 89 8.32 4.45 0.33
C ARG A 89 6.89 4.01 0.68
N VAL A 90 6.14 4.81 1.44
CA VAL A 90 4.73 4.54 1.72
C VAL A 90 3.91 4.61 0.43
N LEU A 91 4.14 5.63 -0.41
CA LEU A 91 3.50 5.75 -1.72
C LEU A 91 3.83 4.57 -2.64
N ASP A 92 5.10 4.12 -2.68
CA ASP A 92 5.51 2.92 -3.43
C ASP A 92 4.67 1.71 -3.00
N ASN A 93 4.55 1.48 -1.70
CA ASN A 93 3.83 0.34 -1.14
C ASN A 93 2.31 0.44 -1.38
N ILE A 94 1.72 1.63 -1.29
CA ILE A 94 0.30 1.82 -1.58
C ILE A 94 0.03 1.58 -3.07
N CYS A 95 0.86 2.12 -3.96
CA CYS A 95 0.77 1.92 -5.40
C CYS A 95 0.87 0.43 -5.77
N LEU A 96 1.85 -0.27 -5.20
CA LEU A 96 2.03 -1.71 -5.41
C LEU A 96 0.80 -2.51 -4.98
N ARG A 97 0.21 -2.21 -3.82
CA ARG A 97 -0.98 -2.89 -3.30
C ARG A 97 -2.24 -2.58 -4.10
N MET A 98 -2.40 -1.35 -4.60
CA MET A 98 -3.49 -1.03 -5.54
C MET A 98 -3.37 -1.87 -6.81
N ASN A 99 -2.17 -1.91 -7.40
CA ASN A 99 -1.91 -2.67 -8.62
C ASN A 99 -1.85 -4.19 -8.42
N SER A 100 -1.89 -4.70 -7.19
CA SER A 100 -2.04 -6.14 -6.93
C SER A 100 -3.48 -6.53 -6.62
N GLY A 101 -4.42 -5.57 -6.59
CA GLY A 101 -5.81 -5.81 -6.19
C GLY A 101 -5.97 -6.15 -4.71
N PHE A 102 -5.00 -5.75 -3.87
CA PHE A 102 -5.05 -5.99 -2.42
C PHE A 102 -6.22 -5.25 -1.77
N TYR A 103 -6.46 -4.00 -2.17
CA TYR A 103 -7.56 -3.21 -1.63
C TYR A 103 -8.86 -3.50 -2.38
N ARG A 104 -9.88 -3.94 -1.64
CA ARG A 104 -11.19 -4.28 -2.21
C ARG A 104 -12.13 -3.08 -2.17
N VAL A 105 -13.10 -3.05 -3.07
CA VAL A 105 -14.21 -2.07 -3.05
C VAL A 105 -15.33 -2.62 -2.17
N ARG A 106 -15.89 -1.78 -1.29
CA ARG A 106 -17.08 -2.13 -0.52
C ARG A 106 -18.33 -1.81 -1.33
N ALA A 107 -19.31 -2.71 -1.31
CA ALA A 107 -20.59 -2.50 -2.00
C ALA A 107 -21.27 -1.20 -1.52
N GLY A 108 -21.78 -0.40 -2.47
CA GLY A 108 -22.44 0.88 -2.18
C GLY A 108 -21.52 2.02 -1.71
N GLN A 109 -20.20 1.79 -1.63
CA GLN A 109 -19.26 2.82 -1.21
C GLN A 109 -19.01 3.84 -2.34
N LYS A 110 -19.19 5.12 -2.02
CA LYS A 110 -18.76 6.22 -2.92
C LYS A 110 -17.23 6.27 -2.97
N LEU A 111 -16.69 6.67 -4.11
CA LEU A 111 -15.26 6.91 -4.27
C LEU A 111 -14.96 8.42 -4.11
N PRO A 112 -14.63 8.91 -2.90
CA PRO A 112 -14.40 10.35 -2.66
C PRO A 112 -13.23 10.91 -3.47
N ALA A 113 -12.26 10.08 -3.84
CA ALA A 113 -11.12 10.46 -4.65
C ALA A 113 -11.35 10.35 -6.17
N ARG A 114 -12.61 10.18 -6.65
CA ARG A 114 -12.89 9.89 -8.06
C ARG A 114 -12.31 10.93 -9.03
N ALA A 115 -12.58 12.21 -8.79
CA ALA A 115 -12.07 13.28 -9.67
C ALA A 115 -10.53 13.33 -9.71
N LYS A 116 -9.87 13.11 -8.56
CA LYS A 116 -8.40 13.03 -8.48
C LYS A 116 -7.85 11.80 -9.20
N LEU A 117 -8.55 10.67 -9.09
CA LEU A 117 -8.21 9.44 -9.81
C LEU A 117 -8.31 9.64 -11.31
N ASP A 118 -9.43 10.17 -11.81
CA ASP A 118 -9.65 10.39 -13.23
C ASP A 118 -8.55 11.32 -13.80
N ALA A 119 -8.28 12.45 -13.13
CA ALA A 119 -7.19 13.35 -13.51
C ALA A 119 -5.81 12.67 -13.49
N TRP A 120 -5.53 11.83 -12.49
CA TRP A 120 -4.27 11.10 -12.39
C TRP A 120 -4.08 10.10 -13.53
N LEU A 121 -5.15 9.38 -13.92
CA LEU A 121 -5.12 8.47 -15.06
C LEU A 121 -4.94 9.24 -16.37
N ASP A 122 -5.55 10.41 -16.52
CA ASP A 122 -5.36 11.25 -17.69
C ASP A 122 -3.92 11.76 -17.82
N TYR A 123 -3.29 12.18 -16.71
CA TYR A 123 -1.86 12.51 -16.70
C TYR A 123 -0.98 11.33 -17.11
N GLN A 124 -1.30 10.12 -16.65
CA GLN A 124 -0.55 8.90 -17.02
C GLN A 124 -0.71 8.54 -18.50
N ARG A 125 -1.90 8.75 -19.07
CA ARG A 125 -2.13 8.56 -20.51
C ARG A 125 -1.37 9.59 -21.34
N ALA A 126 -1.36 10.85 -20.91
CA ALA A 126 -0.58 11.90 -21.56
C ALA A 126 0.92 11.60 -21.52
N ASP A 127 1.45 11.21 -20.35
CA ASP A 127 2.85 10.78 -20.22
C ASP A 127 3.18 9.62 -21.17
N ARG A 128 2.30 8.61 -21.26
CA ARG A 128 2.48 7.47 -22.17
C ARG A 128 2.52 7.92 -23.63
N ALA A 129 1.66 8.87 -24.03
CA ALA A 129 1.64 9.43 -25.38
C ALA A 129 2.92 10.21 -25.69
N GLU A 130 3.53 10.84 -24.69
CA GLU A 130 4.80 11.57 -24.80
C GLU A 130 6.04 10.69 -24.58
N GLY A 131 5.88 9.37 -24.41
CA GLY A 131 6.98 8.44 -24.14
C GLY A 131 7.63 8.59 -22.75
N ARG A 132 6.99 9.34 -21.85
CA ARG A 132 7.38 9.48 -20.45
C ARG A 132 6.67 8.48 -19.57
N ARG A 133 7.19 8.31 -18.35
CA ARG A 133 6.57 7.47 -17.35
C ARG A 133 6.89 7.96 -15.94
N GLY A 134 5.84 8.25 -15.18
CA GLY A 134 5.96 8.50 -13.75
C GLY A 134 6.36 7.25 -12.95
N ARG A 135 6.74 7.47 -11.69
CA ARG A 135 7.10 6.44 -10.72
C ARG A 135 5.87 5.65 -10.25
N TRP A 136 4.76 6.32 -9.97
CA TRP A 136 3.56 5.70 -9.43
C TRP A 136 2.47 5.61 -10.49
N ILE A 137 2.50 4.52 -11.24
CA ILE A 137 1.53 4.20 -12.30
C ILE A 137 0.40 3.37 -11.70
N LEU A 138 -0.85 3.73 -11.98
CA LEU A 138 -1.99 2.91 -11.58
C LEU A 138 -2.37 2.02 -12.76
N ASP A 139 -2.60 0.74 -12.48
CA ASP A 139 -3.12 -0.17 -13.50
C ASP A 139 -4.61 0.10 -13.71
N GLU A 140 -4.94 0.76 -14.83
CA GLU A 140 -6.31 1.14 -15.21
C GLU A 140 -7.25 -0.07 -15.18
N GLY A 141 -6.82 -1.21 -15.70
CA GLY A 141 -7.65 -2.42 -15.76
C GLY A 141 -7.93 -3.01 -14.38
N ILE A 142 -6.95 -2.99 -13.47
CA ILE A 142 -7.14 -3.46 -12.10
C ILE A 142 -8.04 -2.51 -11.31
N ILE A 143 -7.82 -1.20 -11.44
CA ILE A 143 -8.65 -0.18 -10.78
C ILE A 143 -10.09 -0.27 -11.29
N GLU A 144 -10.30 -0.34 -12.61
CA GLU A 144 -11.63 -0.50 -13.20
C GLU A 144 -12.30 -1.80 -12.78
N ALA A 145 -11.59 -2.93 -12.82
CA ALA A 145 -12.14 -4.22 -12.38
C ALA A 145 -12.57 -4.21 -10.91
N ALA A 146 -11.79 -3.55 -10.04
CA ALA A 146 -12.13 -3.37 -8.64
C ALA A 146 -13.37 -2.47 -8.47
N LEU A 147 -13.47 -1.38 -9.23
CA LEU A 147 -14.60 -0.44 -9.16
C LEU A 147 -15.92 -1.03 -9.68
N ILE A 148 -15.88 -1.87 -10.71
CA ILE A 148 -17.08 -2.53 -11.27
C ILE A 148 -17.51 -3.73 -10.37
N GLY A 149 -16.70 -4.10 -9.37
CA GLY A 149 -17.01 -5.23 -8.47
C GLY A 149 -16.91 -6.60 -9.17
N LYS A 150 -16.30 -6.67 -10.35
CA LYS A 150 -16.22 -7.89 -11.18
C LYS A 150 -15.22 -8.93 -10.65
N ARG A 151 -14.46 -8.60 -9.62
CA ARG A 151 -13.53 -9.50 -8.93
C ARG A 151 -13.70 -9.29 -7.43
N GLN A 152 -14.56 -10.07 -6.79
CA GLN A 152 -14.28 -10.77 -5.52
C GLN A 152 -15.56 -11.04 -4.71
N PRO A 153 -15.61 -12.17 -3.97
CA PRO A 153 -16.64 -12.41 -2.98
C PRO A 153 -16.64 -11.29 -1.92
N PRO A 154 -17.82 -10.99 -1.32
CA PRO A 154 -17.94 -9.94 -0.32
C PRO A 154 -16.94 -10.14 0.83
N LEU A 155 -16.37 -9.03 1.31
CA LEU A 155 -15.65 -9.02 2.59
C LEU A 155 -16.64 -9.45 3.68
N ALA A 156 -16.49 -10.66 4.20
CA ALA A 156 -17.01 -10.95 5.53
C ALA A 156 -16.45 -9.89 6.49
N GLU A 157 -17.26 -9.43 7.44
CA GLU A 157 -16.83 -8.52 8.50
C GLU A 157 -15.88 -9.26 9.47
N GLU A 158 -14.72 -9.65 8.96
CA GLU A 158 -13.64 -10.19 9.77
C GLU A 158 -13.05 -9.03 10.57
N PRO A 159 -12.87 -9.19 11.89
CA PRO A 159 -12.16 -8.20 12.68
C PRO A 159 -10.79 -7.94 12.05
N ALA A 160 -10.26 -6.73 12.20
CA ALA A 160 -8.88 -6.48 11.85
C ALA A 160 -8.04 -7.55 12.56
N ASP A 161 -7.41 -8.44 11.80
CA ASP A 161 -6.61 -9.54 12.32
C ASP A 161 -5.36 -8.91 12.97
N ILE A 162 -5.49 -8.56 14.24
CA ILE A 162 -4.47 -7.92 15.07
C ILE A 162 -3.36 -8.93 15.41
N ASP A 163 -3.59 -10.23 15.24
CA ASP A 163 -2.69 -11.30 15.69
C ASP A 163 -1.84 -11.95 14.58
N ALA A 164 -2.09 -11.65 13.30
CA ALA A 164 -1.29 -12.21 12.20
C ALA A 164 0.11 -11.59 11.98
N ILE A 165 0.52 -10.57 12.76
CA ILE A 165 1.93 -10.10 12.78
C ILE A 165 2.59 -10.57 14.07
N ARG A 166 2.83 -11.87 14.15
CA ARG A 166 3.81 -12.44 15.08
C ARG A 166 5.18 -11.80 14.76
N PRO A 167 5.93 -11.27 15.74
CA PRO A 167 7.24 -10.70 15.47
C PRO A 167 8.16 -11.79 14.91
N LEU A 168 8.76 -11.54 13.74
CA LEU A 168 9.90 -12.29 13.22
C LEU A 168 11.10 -12.04 14.13
N GLN A 169 11.13 -12.70 15.28
CA GLN A 169 12.31 -12.84 16.11
C GLN A 169 12.75 -14.30 16.03
N GLY A 170 13.60 -14.57 15.05
CA GLY A 170 14.22 -15.88 14.85
C GLY A 170 15.38 -15.75 13.84
N PRO A 171 16.59 -16.26 14.15
CA PRO A 171 17.77 -16.08 13.30
C PRO A 171 17.71 -16.75 11.90
N GLY A 172 16.58 -17.33 11.48
CA GLY A 172 16.42 -17.98 10.17
C GLY A 172 15.55 -17.22 9.15
N ALA A 173 14.96 -16.07 9.52
CA ALA A 173 13.93 -15.40 8.72
C ALA A 173 14.40 -14.76 7.40
N VAL A 174 15.72 -14.56 7.23
CA VAL A 174 16.27 -13.88 6.05
C VAL A 174 16.32 -14.79 4.82
N GLN A 175 16.25 -16.11 4.98
CA GLN A 175 16.31 -17.06 3.86
C GLN A 175 14.93 -17.39 3.25
N GLY A 176 13.84 -17.34 4.04
CA GLY A 176 12.50 -17.69 3.57
C GLY A 176 11.85 -16.64 2.66
N PHE A 177 12.04 -15.35 2.96
CA PHE A 177 11.36 -14.26 2.25
C PHE A 177 11.94 -14.00 0.85
N ILE A 178 13.21 -14.37 0.60
CA ILE A 178 13.84 -14.25 -0.71
C ILE A 178 13.41 -15.38 -1.65
N ALA A 179 13.10 -16.57 -1.12
CA ALA A 179 12.65 -17.72 -1.94
C ALA A 179 11.23 -17.54 -2.51
N GLU A 180 10.37 -16.78 -1.83
CA GLU A 180 8.98 -16.57 -2.24
C GLU A 180 8.81 -15.44 -3.28
N LEU A 181 9.83 -14.58 -3.42
CA LEU A 181 9.85 -13.50 -4.43
C LEU A 181 10.40 -13.95 -5.80
N ILE A 182 10.98 -15.16 -5.87
CA ILE A 182 11.43 -15.79 -7.12
C ILE A 182 10.51 -16.97 -7.35
N GLY A 183 9.48 -16.78 -8.18
CA GLY A 183 8.49 -17.81 -8.47
C GLY A 183 9.10 -19.17 -8.88
N PRO A 184 8.36 -20.28 -8.71
CA PRO A 184 8.83 -21.62 -9.00
C PRO A 184 8.96 -21.81 -10.53
N GLY A 185 10.08 -21.38 -11.09
CA GLY A 185 10.27 -21.39 -12.55
C GLY A 185 11.71 -21.33 -13.06
N LEU A 186 12.71 -21.29 -12.18
CA LEU A 186 14.13 -21.24 -12.57
C LEU A 186 14.99 -22.36 -11.95
N GLY A 187 14.37 -23.48 -11.57
CA GLY A 187 15.08 -24.68 -11.07
C GLY A 187 15.18 -25.84 -12.05
N ALA A 188 14.33 -25.89 -13.09
CA ALA A 188 14.16 -27.11 -13.89
C ALA A 188 14.97 -27.17 -15.20
N ARG A 189 15.81 -26.18 -15.51
CA ARG A 189 16.52 -26.11 -16.82
C ARG A 189 18.03 -26.08 -16.77
N LEU A 190 18.65 -26.43 -15.64
CA LEU A 190 20.11 -26.55 -15.49
C LEU A 190 20.56 -27.85 -14.79
N GLN A 191 19.84 -28.96 -15.01
CA GLN A 191 20.30 -30.30 -14.61
C GLN A 191 20.69 -31.20 -15.81
N ARG A 192 20.88 -30.64 -17.01
CA ARG A 192 21.19 -31.45 -18.20
C ARG A 192 22.52 -31.16 -18.88
N MET A 193 23.45 -30.48 -18.21
CA MET A 193 24.82 -30.36 -18.72
C MET A 193 25.86 -30.46 -17.60
N LEU A 194 26.68 -31.53 -17.69
CA LEU A 194 28.02 -31.77 -17.14
C LEU A 194 28.15 -32.98 -16.17
N PRO A 195 29.29 -33.71 -16.24
CA PRO A 195 29.28 -35.17 -16.39
C PRO A 195 29.47 -35.94 -15.09
N ARG A 196 28.93 -37.16 -15.06
CA ARG A 196 29.31 -38.22 -14.12
C ARG A 196 30.80 -38.54 -14.30
N ARG A 197 31.57 -38.49 -13.22
CA ARG A 197 32.87 -39.17 -13.14
C ARG A 197 32.87 -40.16 -11.97
N GLY A 198 33.30 -41.37 -12.32
CA GLY A 198 34.08 -42.35 -11.57
C GLY A 198 33.81 -42.48 -10.08
#